data_AF-K0RRQ5-F1
#
_entry.id   AF-K0RRQ5-F1
#
_cell.length_a   1.000
_cell.length_b   1.000
_cell.length_c   1.000
_cell.angle_alpha   90.00
_cell.angle_beta   90.00
_cell.angle_gamma   90.00
#
_symmetry.space_group_name_H-M   'P 1'
#
loop_
_entity.id
_entity.type
_entity.pdbx_description
1 polymer ?
#
loop_
_entity_poly.entity_id
_entity_poly.type
_entity_poly.pdbx_seq_one_letter_code
_entity_poly.pdbx_strand_id
1 'polypeptide(L)'
;MSNGREGDGPHIDGLPDHLLVEVASFLDKECRALWAVSMTAPSAHWTASSAVSATGRQILTLQRKNWREEWREVDFGKFLFQPTSLRAHRYFNLDGWAGAGVTKLSLSDDDLKAVLICIDAATSVESLYLSWCHLLTGRGLEPLSGSTALRRIDISIGGRKSSEVDVHCTLELGAVLPVLESIVAKSSNKLRHIQFPKKWRDSKHESLSRFIASYNNMLRMVTHKCCQCNALSSPGIDAEGERYGVQTATCYRCLNNFCDDDDFTCRDEVDKFFGPCTYCAKNFCESHDWLTPPFHTELRERSECTPSKQRSEATFHKVMDAVWLLTNILDARAEGHISDLFYSAQILNPGV
;
A
#
# COMPACT_ATOMS: atom_id res chain seq x y z
N MET A 1 -12.54 -35.95 41.53
CA MET A 1 -11.96 -35.70 40.19
C MET A 1 -12.22 -34.25 39.85
N SER A 2 -11.30 -33.38 40.27
CA SER A 2 -11.31 -31.95 40.01
C SER A 2 -10.72 -31.73 38.62
N ASN A 3 -11.56 -31.31 37.67
CA ASN A 3 -11.11 -30.83 36.35
C ASN A 3 -10.11 -29.70 36.58
N GLY A 4 -8.83 -29.98 36.29
CA GLY A 4 -7.79 -28.96 36.28
C GLY A 4 -8.20 -27.89 35.28
N ARG A 5 -8.37 -26.66 35.75
CA ARG A 5 -8.58 -25.50 34.88
C ARG A 5 -7.32 -25.36 34.04
N GLU A 6 -7.44 -25.67 32.75
CA GLU A 6 -6.46 -25.29 31.74
C GLU A 6 -6.12 -23.82 31.95
N GLY A 7 -4.81 -23.55 32.03
CA GLY A 7 -4.28 -22.28 32.48
C GLY A 7 -4.66 -21.16 31.54
N ASP A 8 -5.35 -20.16 32.07
CA ASP A 8 -5.45 -18.83 31.48
C ASP A 8 -4.02 -18.25 31.44
N GLY A 9 -3.29 -18.54 30.36
CA GLY A 9 -2.07 -17.84 30.03
C GLY A 9 -2.33 -16.33 29.95
N PRO A 10 -1.31 -15.49 30.19
CA PRO A 10 -1.48 -14.03 30.11
C PRO A 10 -2.05 -13.65 28.74
N HIS A 11 -3.30 -13.17 28.74
CA HIS A 11 -3.96 -12.70 27.54
C HIS A 11 -3.30 -11.39 27.10
N ILE A 12 -3.14 -11.21 25.78
CA ILE A 12 -2.51 -10.00 25.22
C ILE A 12 -3.24 -8.71 25.65
N ASP A 13 -4.54 -8.80 25.90
CA ASP A 13 -5.39 -7.73 26.42
C ASP A 13 -5.01 -7.28 27.84
N GLY A 14 -4.18 -8.06 28.55
CA GLY A 14 -3.64 -7.70 29.86
C GLY A 14 -2.43 -6.77 29.79
N LEU A 15 -1.86 -6.52 28.60
CA LEU A 15 -0.73 -5.62 28.44
C LEU A 15 -1.19 -4.15 28.55
N PRO A 16 -0.46 -3.31 29.29
CA PRO A 16 -0.73 -1.88 29.33
C PRO A 16 -0.61 -1.21 27.94
N ASP A 17 -1.58 -0.35 27.59
CA ASP A 17 -1.62 0.38 26.32
C ASP A 17 -0.29 1.09 25.97
N HIS A 18 0.40 1.65 26.97
CA HIS A 18 1.65 2.39 26.74
C HIS A 18 2.78 1.50 26.19
N LEU A 19 2.83 0.21 26.56
CA LEU A 19 3.81 -0.72 26.02
C LEU A 19 3.50 -1.05 24.56
N LEU A 20 2.22 -1.22 24.23
CA LEU A 20 1.79 -1.46 22.85
C LEU A 20 2.11 -0.27 21.93
N VAL A 21 1.94 0.95 22.44
CA VAL A 21 2.30 2.20 21.76
C VAL A 21 3.82 2.34 21.63
N GLU A 22 4.59 1.96 22.65
CA GLU A 22 6.05 1.98 22.61
C GLU A 22 6.59 1.02 21.54
N VAL A 23 6.10 -0.22 21.50
CA VAL A 23 6.43 -1.20 20.45
C VAL A 23 6.09 -0.65 19.07
N ALA A 24 4.89 -0.09 18.92
CA ALA A 24 4.42 0.52 17.68
C ALA A 24 5.30 1.67 17.17
N SER A 25 6.03 2.36 18.06
CA SER A 25 6.93 3.45 17.69
C SER A 25 8.19 2.98 16.94
N PHE A 26 8.53 1.69 17.04
CA PHE A 26 9.64 1.06 16.32
C PHE A 26 9.24 0.47 14.97
N LEU A 27 7.93 0.33 14.72
CA LEU A 27 7.41 -0.17 13.46
C LEU A 27 7.33 0.97 12.43
N ASP A 28 7.53 0.63 11.16
CA ASP A 28 7.13 1.55 10.10
C ASP A 28 5.60 1.71 10.07
N LYS A 29 5.10 2.68 9.30
CA LYS A 29 3.68 3.01 9.32
C LYS A 29 2.82 1.83 8.87
N GLU A 30 3.19 1.10 7.82
CA GLU A 30 2.41 -0.02 7.30
C GLU A 30 2.33 -1.18 8.31
N CYS A 31 3.47 -1.57 8.90
CA CYS A 31 3.53 -2.59 9.95
C CYS A 31 2.76 -2.13 11.20
N ARG A 32 2.83 -0.85 11.54
CA ARG A 32 2.08 -0.27 12.66
C ARG A 32 0.57 -0.31 12.42
N ALA A 33 0.13 -0.18 11.18
CA ALA A 33 -1.28 -0.35 10.81
C ALA A 33 -1.75 -1.77 11.11
N LEU A 34 -1.00 -2.76 10.65
CA LEU A 34 -1.26 -4.17 10.88
C LEU A 34 -1.19 -4.52 12.37
N TRP A 35 -0.22 -3.95 13.10
CA TRP A 35 -0.13 -4.11 14.54
C TRP A 35 -1.36 -3.54 15.25
N ALA A 36 -1.79 -2.32 14.91
CA ALA A 36 -2.99 -1.72 15.48
C ALA A 36 -4.22 -2.60 15.23
N VAL A 37 -4.36 -3.07 14.00
CA VAL A 37 -5.38 -4.02 13.55
C VAL A 37 -5.31 -5.26 14.46
N SER A 38 -4.16 -5.93 14.56
CA SER A 38 -3.96 -7.13 15.39
C SER A 38 -4.30 -6.93 16.86
N MET A 39 -3.97 -5.77 17.44
CA MET A 39 -4.25 -5.47 18.85
C MET A 39 -5.69 -5.04 19.12
N THR A 40 -6.51 -4.78 18.09
CA THR A 40 -7.85 -4.20 18.29
C THR A 40 -9.00 -5.03 17.79
N ALA A 41 -8.78 -5.98 16.91
CA ALA A 41 -9.87 -6.81 16.45
C ALA A 41 -10.22 -7.92 17.44
N PRO A 42 -11.52 -8.19 17.66
CA PRO A 42 -11.97 -9.42 18.27
C PRO A 42 -11.43 -10.61 17.48
N SER A 43 -11.01 -11.68 18.16
CA SER A 43 -10.51 -12.91 17.53
C SER A 43 -11.53 -13.54 16.56
N ALA A 44 -12.83 -13.29 16.74
CA ALA A 44 -13.88 -13.91 15.96
C ALA A 44 -14.12 -13.27 14.58
N HIS A 45 -14.22 -11.93 14.46
CA HIS A 45 -14.52 -11.27 13.17
C HIS A 45 -14.05 -9.81 13.11
N TRP A 46 -13.18 -9.51 12.15
CA TRP A 46 -12.71 -8.17 11.81
C TRP A 46 -13.81 -7.24 11.26
N THR A 47 -14.85 -7.83 10.70
CA THR A 47 -15.87 -7.12 9.91
C THR A 47 -17.00 -6.50 10.74
N ALA A 48 -17.13 -6.88 12.01
CA ALA A 48 -18.29 -6.51 12.84
C ALA A 48 -18.18 -5.15 13.55
N SER A 49 -16.97 -4.63 13.78
CA SER A 49 -16.76 -3.34 14.44
C SER A 49 -16.11 -2.35 13.48
N SER A 50 -16.88 -1.36 13.05
CA SER A 50 -16.36 -0.22 12.27
C SER A 50 -15.51 0.74 13.10
N ALA A 51 -15.44 0.56 14.42
CA ALA A 51 -14.73 1.46 15.32
C ALA A 51 -13.41 0.83 15.78
N VAL A 52 -12.32 1.53 15.47
CA VAL A 52 -10.98 1.26 16.04
C VAL A 52 -11.05 1.45 17.55
N SER A 53 -10.52 0.50 18.31
CA SER A 53 -10.43 0.62 19.76
C SER A 53 -9.60 1.85 20.17
N ALA A 54 -9.73 2.29 21.43
CA ALA A 54 -8.91 3.37 21.96
C ALA A 54 -7.41 3.07 21.82
N THR A 55 -6.99 1.84 22.15
CA THR A 55 -5.61 1.34 22.03
C THR A 55 -5.12 1.37 20.58
N GLY A 56 -5.90 0.88 19.62
CA GLY A 56 -5.51 0.93 18.20
C GLY A 56 -5.34 2.34 17.69
N ARG A 57 -6.20 3.27 18.11
CA ARG A 57 -6.01 4.69 17.79
C ARG A 57 -4.72 5.24 18.41
N GLN A 58 -4.37 4.87 19.64
CA GLN A 58 -3.10 5.30 20.22
C GLN A 58 -1.90 4.73 19.44
N ILE A 59 -1.96 3.45 19.05
CA ILE A 59 -0.94 2.80 18.21
C ILE A 59 -0.78 3.53 16.87
N LEU A 60 -1.88 3.80 16.16
CA LEU A 60 -1.85 4.44 14.84
C LEU A 60 -1.37 5.88 14.87
N THR A 61 -1.75 6.61 15.92
CA THR A 61 -1.44 8.03 16.05
C THR A 61 -0.07 8.28 16.65
N LEU A 62 0.46 7.33 17.44
CA LEU A 62 1.62 7.54 18.33
C LEU A 62 1.51 8.87 19.12
N GLN A 63 0.28 9.27 19.45
CA GLN A 63 -0.04 10.54 20.10
C GLN A 63 0.41 11.80 19.32
N ARG A 64 0.64 11.70 18.01
CA ARG A 64 1.01 12.81 17.13
C ARG A 64 -0.24 13.57 16.66
N LYS A 65 -0.18 14.91 16.68
CA LYS A 65 -1.28 15.77 16.20
C LYS A 65 -1.54 15.62 14.70
N ASN A 66 -0.50 15.39 13.91
CA ASN A 66 -0.57 15.33 12.44
C ASN A 66 -0.53 13.90 11.88
N TRP A 67 -0.98 12.90 12.66
CA TRP A 67 -0.87 11.50 12.26
C TRP A 67 -1.48 11.21 10.88
N ARG A 68 -2.57 11.90 10.50
CA ARG A 68 -3.21 11.75 9.18
C ARG A 68 -2.26 12.05 8.01
N GLU A 69 -1.30 12.95 8.20
CA GLU A 69 -0.31 13.28 7.16
C GLU A 69 0.60 12.08 6.85
N GLU A 70 0.87 11.25 7.86
CA GLU A 70 1.67 10.03 7.72
C GLU A 70 0.98 8.99 6.84
N TRP A 71 -0.36 8.97 6.85
CA TRP A 71 -1.20 8.03 6.10
C TRP A 71 -1.72 8.57 4.78
N ARG A 72 -1.34 9.80 4.37
CA ARG A 72 -1.72 10.34 3.05
C ARG A 72 -1.28 9.43 1.91
N GLU A 73 -0.20 8.70 2.10
CA GLU A 73 0.34 7.75 1.13
C GLU A 73 0.51 6.38 1.80
N VAL A 74 -0.05 5.32 1.21
CA VAL A 74 0.04 3.96 1.74
C VAL A 74 0.44 3.01 0.61
N ASP A 75 1.54 2.29 0.79
CA ASP A 75 2.05 1.32 -0.19
C ASP A 75 2.20 -0.05 0.46
N PHE A 76 1.20 -0.91 0.28
CA PHE A 76 1.22 -2.28 0.80
C PHE A 76 2.24 -3.18 0.07
N GLY A 77 2.76 -2.73 -1.07
CA GLY A 77 3.83 -3.42 -1.77
C GLY A 77 5.18 -3.31 -1.08
N LYS A 78 5.44 -2.22 -0.33
CA LYS A 78 6.67 -2.06 0.45
C LYS A 78 6.80 -3.11 1.55
N PHE A 79 5.68 -3.56 2.10
CA PHE A 79 5.62 -4.58 3.14
C PHE A 79 6.15 -5.94 2.66
N LEU A 80 5.79 -6.31 1.43
CA LEU A 80 6.15 -7.61 0.85
C LEU A 80 7.62 -7.70 0.43
N PHE A 81 8.33 -6.57 0.35
CA PHE A 81 9.68 -6.47 -0.21
C PHE A 81 10.73 -5.95 0.76
N GLN A 82 10.46 -5.93 2.07
CA GLN A 82 11.52 -5.57 3.01
C GLN A 82 12.63 -6.62 2.96
N PRO A 83 13.87 -6.25 2.56
CA PRO A 83 14.99 -7.15 2.67
C PRO A 83 15.29 -7.29 4.16
N THR A 84 14.80 -8.36 4.80
CA THR A 84 15.03 -8.67 6.22
C THR A 84 16.51 -8.95 6.54
N SER A 85 17.42 -8.74 5.59
CA SER A 85 18.84 -8.99 5.74
C SER A 85 19.64 -7.97 4.94
N LEU A 86 20.41 -7.13 5.64
CA LEU A 86 21.50 -6.33 5.06
C LEU A 86 22.55 -7.19 4.32
N ARG A 87 22.50 -8.53 4.41
CA ARG A 87 23.31 -9.46 3.58
C ARG A 87 22.63 -9.89 2.28
N ALA A 88 21.32 -9.73 2.13
CA ALA A 88 20.58 -10.12 0.92
C ALA A 88 20.83 -9.19 -0.28
N HIS A 89 21.36 -7.99 -0.07
CA HIS A 89 21.70 -7.06 -1.15
C HIS A 89 22.76 -7.59 -2.13
N ARG A 90 23.53 -8.63 -1.78
CA ARG A 90 24.57 -9.21 -2.66
C ARG A 90 24.15 -10.46 -3.44
N TYR A 91 22.93 -10.98 -3.24
CA TYR A 91 22.46 -12.20 -3.89
C TYR A 91 21.08 -12.06 -4.54
N PHE A 92 20.77 -10.88 -5.11
CA PHE A 92 19.60 -10.72 -6.00
C PHE A 92 19.84 -11.31 -7.40
N ASN A 93 20.38 -12.52 -7.49
CA ASN A 93 20.18 -13.35 -8.68
C ASN A 93 18.87 -14.11 -8.44
N LEU A 94 17.83 -13.72 -9.18
CA LEU A 94 16.46 -14.25 -9.07
C LEU A 94 16.35 -15.78 -9.22
N ASP A 95 17.41 -16.45 -9.68
CA ASP A 95 17.39 -17.87 -9.99
C ASP A 95 17.65 -18.77 -8.76
N GLY A 96 18.00 -18.18 -7.60
CA GLY A 96 18.31 -18.90 -6.35
C GLY A 96 17.26 -18.80 -5.24
N TRP A 97 16.07 -18.23 -5.51
CA TRP A 97 15.06 -17.90 -4.48
C TRP A 97 14.52 -19.12 -3.70
N ALA A 98 14.67 -20.34 -4.21
CA ALA A 98 14.04 -21.54 -3.66
C ALA A 98 14.52 -21.98 -2.25
N GLY A 99 15.58 -21.40 -1.70
CA GLY A 99 16.21 -21.91 -0.45
C GLY A 99 16.08 -21.04 0.80
N ALA A 100 15.76 -19.75 0.68
CA ALA A 100 15.62 -18.87 1.83
C ALA A 100 14.14 -18.71 2.13
N GLY A 101 13.69 -19.27 3.26
CA GLY A 101 12.31 -19.20 3.75
C GLY A 101 11.86 -17.77 4.08
N VAL A 102 11.74 -16.93 3.05
CA VAL A 102 11.04 -15.66 3.13
C VAL A 102 9.58 -16.04 3.33
N THR A 103 9.12 -15.96 4.57
CA THR A 103 7.70 -16.03 4.93
C THR A 103 7.03 -14.87 4.20
N LYS A 104 6.46 -15.19 3.05
CA LYS A 104 5.74 -14.27 2.20
C LYS A 104 4.47 -13.89 2.94
N LEU A 105 4.51 -12.77 3.65
CA LEU A 105 3.33 -12.26 4.33
C LEU A 105 2.22 -12.08 3.29
N SER A 106 1.10 -12.75 3.50
CA SER A 106 -0.05 -12.69 2.60
C SER A 106 -1.08 -11.75 3.20
N LEU A 107 -1.32 -10.62 2.56
CA LEU A 107 -2.41 -9.73 2.95
C LEU A 107 -3.72 -10.23 2.33
N SER A 108 -4.69 -10.63 3.15
CA SER A 108 -6.04 -10.96 2.67
C SER A 108 -6.90 -9.70 2.46
N ASP A 109 -8.04 -9.84 1.81
CA ASP A 109 -9.01 -8.74 1.68
C ASP A 109 -9.53 -8.27 3.04
N ASP A 110 -9.69 -9.17 4.02
CA ASP A 110 -10.16 -8.81 5.36
C ASP A 110 -9.09 -8.00 6.11
N ASP A 111 -7.82 -8.37 5.98
CA ASP A 111 -6.70 -7.61 6.56
C ASP A 111 -6.62 -6.21 5.95
N LEU A 112 -6.68 -6.11 4.61
CA LEU A 112 -6.67 -4.82 3.92
C LEU A 112 -7.85 -3.96 4.35
N LYS A 113 -9.06 -4.55 4.40
CA LYS A 113 -10.28 -3.88 4.85
C LYS A 113 -10.12 -3.31 6.24
N ALA A 114 -9.64 -4.14 7.18
CA ALA A 114 -9.42 -3.74 8.56
C ALA A 114 -8.42 -2.59 8.66
N VAL A 115 -7.28 -2.66 7.94
CA VAL A 115 -6.30 -1.57 7.91
C VAL A 115 -6.91 -0.28 7.38
N LEU A 116 -7.63 -0.33 6.26
CA LEU A 116 -8.23 0.86 5.64
C LEU A 116 -9.28 1.51 6.54
N ILE A 117 -10.09 0.72 7.25
CA ILE A 117 -11.00 1.23 8.30
C ILE A 117 -10.18 1.87 9.43
N CYS A 118 -9.13 1.18 9.88
CA CYS A 118 -8.32 1.61 11.00
C CYS A 118 -7.69 2.99 10.80
N ILE A 119 -7.18 3.26 9.60
CA ILE A 119 -6.52 4.53 9.26
C ILE A 119 -7.51 5.58 8.75
N ASP A 120 -8.82 5.30 8.77
CA ASP A 120 -9.86 6.19 8.23
C ASP A 120 -9.59 6.56 6.76
N ALA A 121 -9.27 5.55 5.95
CA ALA A 121 -8.71 5.74 4.62
C ALA A 121 -9.62 6.53 3.68
N ALA A 122 -10.94 6.43 3.84
CA ALA A 122 -11.92 7.19 3.06
C ALA A 122 -11.67 8.71 3.11
N THR A 123 -11.13 9.21 4.23
CA THR A 123 -10.91 10.65 4.47
C THR A 123 -9.44 11.03 4.64
N SER A 124 -8.54 10.08 4.87
CA SER A 124 -7.12 10.34 5.15
C SER A 124 -6.17 9.99 4.00
N VAL A 125 -6.46 8.95 3.22
CA VAL A 125 -5.53 8.42 2.21
C VAL A 125 -5.71 9.17 0.89
N GLU A 126 -4.64 9.82 0.43
CA GLU A 126 -4.58 10.50 -0.87
C GLU A 126 -4.00 9.59 -1.97
N SER A 127 -3.08 8.69 -1.63
CA SER A 127 -2.44 7.76 -2.58
C SER A 127 -2.39 6.35 -2.00
N LEU A 128 -3.00 5.40 -2.71
CA LEU A 128 -2.96 3.98 -2.35
C LEU A 128 -2.25 3.18 -3.44
N TYR A 129 -1.29 2.33 -3.03
CA TYR A 129 -0.64 1.37 -3.91
C TYR A 129 -0.82 -0.04 -3.37
N LEU A 130 -1.30 -0.93 -4.24
CA LEU A 130 -1.44 -2.38 -3.99
C LEU A 130 -0.45 -3.17 -4.85
N SER A 131 0.71 -2.57 -5.14
CA SER A 131 1.78 -3.25 -5.86
C SER A 131 2.09 -4.57 -5.17
N TRP A 132 2.14 -5.67 -5.91
CA TRP A 132 2.47 -7.02 -5.41
C TRP A 132 1.47 -7.70 -4.48
N CYS A 133 0.32 -7.09 -4.19
CA CYS A 133 -0.76 -7.71 -3.41
C CYS A 133 -1.61 -8.68 -4.28
N HIS A 134 -0.96 -9.71 -4.81
CA HIS A 134 -1.48 -10.70 -5.77
C HIS A 134 -2.47 -11.73 -5.20
N LEU A 135 -2.84 -11.64 -3.91
CA LEU A 135 -3.85 -12.51 -3.30
C LEU A 135 -5.16 -11.76 -2.99
N LEU A 136 -5.19 -10.46 -3.24
CA LEU A 136 -6.40 -9.66 -3.04
C LEU A 136 -7.38 -9.89 -4.19
N THR A 137 -8.64 -10.11 -3.83
CA THR A 137 -9.77 -10.12 -4.78
C THR A 137 -10.26 -8.71 -5.07
N GLY A 138 -10.00 -7.76 -4.17
CA GLY A 138 -10.40 -6.36 -4.27
C GLY A 138 -11.57 -6.00 -3.34
N ARG A 139 -12.21 -6.99 -2.70
CA ARG A 139 -13.25 -6.77 -1.68
C ARG A 139 -12.74 -5.94 -0.49
N GLY A 140 -11.45 -6.03 -0.20
CA GLY A 140 -10.79 -5.27 0.85
C GLY A 140 -10.79 -3.77 0.62
N LEU A 141 -11.06 -3.30 -0.60
CA LEU A 141 -11.11 -1.87 -0.95
C LEU A 141 -12.44 -1.19 -0.61
N GLU A 142 -13.46 -1.94 -0.16
CA GLU A 142 -14.78 -1.40 0.17
C GLU A 142 -14.74 -0.16 1.11
N PRO A 143 -13.86 -0.04 2.12
CA PRO A 143 -13.77 1.15 2.96
C PRO A 143 -13.42 2.45 2.21
N LEU A 144 -12.93 2.38 0.98
CA LEU A 144 -12.66 3.56 0.14
C LEU A 144 -13.91 4.05 -0.61
N SER A 145 -15.03 3.32 -0.53
CA SER A 145 -16.27 3.69 -1.21
C SER A 145 -16.69 5.12 -0.85
N GLY A 146 -16.88 5.95 -1.88
CA GLY A 146 -17.26 7.34 -1.71
C GLY A 146 -16.17 8.24 -1.11
N SER A 147 -14.91 7.80 -1.11
CA SER A 147 -13.78 8.60 -0.66
C SER A 147 -13.73 9.96 -1.35
N THR A 148 -13.49 11.01 -0.57
CA THR A 148 -13.26 12.38 -1.05
C THR A 148 -11.79 12.80 -0.91
N ALA A 149 -10.96 11.96 -0.31
CA ALA A 149 -9.53 12.22 -0.10
C ALA A 149 -8.66 11.62 -1.20
N LEU A 150 -9.05 10.45 -1.74
CA LEU A 150 -8.23 9.68 -2.68
C LEU A 150 -7.98 10.47 -3.97
N ARG A 151 -6.70 10.62 -4.31
CA ARG A 151 -6.18 11.29 -5.51
C ARG A 151 -5.55 10.30 -6.48
N ARG A 152 -4.93 9.25 -5.95
CA ARG A 152 -4.27 8.20 -6.72
C ARG A 152 -4.63 6.84 -6.18
N ILE A 153 -4.91 5.92 -7.08
CA ILE A 153 -4.95 4.49 -6.78
C ILE A 153 -4.16 3.71 -7.81
N ASP A 154 -3.21 2.91 -7.34
CA ASP A 154 -2.46 1.99 -8.16
C ASP A 154 -2.76 0.55 -7.75
N ILE A 155 -3.47 -0.15 -8.63
CA ILE A 155 -3.81 -1.56 -8.50
C ILE A 155 -3.09 -2.39 -9.55
N SER A 156 -2.02 -1.86 -10.18
CA SER A 156 -1.17 -2.65 -11.06
C SER A 156 -0.38 -3.68 -10.26
N ILE A 157 -0.81 -4.93 -10.34
CA ILE A 157 -0.08 -6.07 -9.80
C ILE A 157 1.02 -6.41 -10.82
N GLY A 158 2.20 -5.79 -10.68
CA GLY A 158 3.34 -6.10 -11.56
C GLY A 158 4.60 -5.28 -11.27
N GLY A 159 5.72 -5.97 -11.00
CA GLY A 159 7.05 -5.37 -10.97
C GLY A 159 7.62 -5.09 -12.34
N ARG A 160 8.66 -4.25 -12.40
CA ARG A 160 9.34 -3.76 -13.63
C ARG A 160 9.94 -4.86 -14.54
N LYS A 161 9.93 -6.14 -14.16
CA LYS A 161 10.72 -7.20 -14.82
C LYS A 161 10.04 -8.57 -14.97
N SER A 162 8.71 -8.68 -14.92
CA SER A 162 8.11 -9.97 -15.27
C SER A 162 8.03 -10.12 -16.79
N SER A 163 9.12 -10.61 -17.40
CA SER A 163 9.08 -11.10 -18.77
C SER A 163 8.53 -12.52 -18.87
N GLU A 164 8.43 -13.29 -17.78
CA GLU A 164 8.17 -14.74 -17.93
C GLU A 164 7.30 -15.41 -16.86
N VAL A 165 7.03 -14.78 -15.70
CA VAL A 165 6.15 -15.40 -14.69
C VAL A 165 4.89 -14.57 -14.58
N ASP A 166 3.82 -15.08 -15.19
CA ASP A 166 2.46 -14.55 -15.06
C ASP A 166 2.04 -14.56 -13.59
N VAL A 167 2.40 -13.50 -12.86
CA VAL A 167 1.95 -13.28 -11.50
C VAL A 167 0.44 -13.07 -11.60
N HIS A 168 -0.30 -14.11 -11.22
CA HIS A 168 -1.74 -14.13 -11.39
C HIS A 168 -2.36 -12.94 -10.64
N CYS A 169 -2.94 -12.00 -11.39
CA CYS A 169 -3.76 -10.95 -10.84
C CYS A 169 -5.11 -11.56 -10.43
N THR A 170 -5.32 -11.67 -9.11
CA THR A 170 -6.56 -12.15 -8.47
C THR A 170 -7.62 -11.07 -8.31
N LEU A 171 -7.29 -9.80 -8.59
CA LEU A 171 -8.27 -8.70 -8.48
C LEU A 171 -9.42 -8.93 -9.47
N GLU A 172 -10.63 -8.90 -8.94
CA GLU A 172 -11.88 -9.07 -9.67
C GLU A 172 -12.45 -7.70 -10.04
N LEU A 173 -12.77 -7.48 -11.33
CA LEU A 173 -13.41 -6.22 -11.76
C LEU A 173 -14.69 -5.94 -10.96
N GLY A 174 -15.49 -6.97 -10.69
CA GLY A 174 -16.77 -6.85 -9.99
C GLY A 174 -16.62 -6.42 -8.53
N ALA A 175 -15.48 -6.65 -7.89
CA ALA A 175 -15.21 -6.19 -6.53
C ALA A 175 -14.68 -4.76 -6.51
N VAL A 176 -13.83 -4.40 -7.47
CA VAL A 176 -13.11 -3.10 -7.46
C VAL A 176 -13.89 -1.97 -8.13
N LEU A 177 -14.54 -2.23 -9.28
CA LEU A 177 -15.22 -1.17 -10.03
C LEU A 177 -16.32 -0.48 -9.22
N PRO A 178 -17.19 -1.16 -8.45
CA PRO A 178 -18.20 -0.48 -7.64
C PRO A 178 -17.61 0.52 -6.64
N VAL A 179 -16.43 0.23 -6.07
CA VAL A 179 -15.72 1.15 -5.18
C VAL A 179 -15.25 2.39 -5.94
N LEU A 180 -14.60 2.20 -7.10
CA LEU A 180 -14.14 3.30 -7.93
C LEU A 180 -15.31 4.16 -8.47
N GLU A 181 -16.39 3.52 -8.90
CA GLU A 181 -17.63 4.19 -9.34
C GLU A 181 -18.22 5.05 -8.22
N SER A 182 -18.28 4.52 -7.00
CA SER A 182 -18.74 5.25 -5.81
C SER A 182 -17.89 6.50 -5.53
N ILE A 183 -16.57 6.42 -5.73
CA ILE A 183 -15.66 7.58 -5.60
C ILE A 183 -15.93 8.60 -6.71
N VAL A 184 -16.00 8.17 -7.97
CA VAL A 184 -16.23 9.06 -9.13
C VAL A 184 -17.59 9.74 -9.07
N ALA A 185 -18.60 9.08 -8.52
CA ALA A 185 -19.95 9.63 -8.34
C ALA A 185 -20.01 10.80 -7.34
N LYS A 186 -18.99 10.98 -6.47
CA LYS A 186 -18.94 12.12 -5.55
C LYS A 186 -18.49 13.38 -6.28
N SER A 187 -19.27 14.45 -6.23
CA SER A 187 -18.93 15.75 -6.84
C SER A 187 -17.65 16.38 -6.27
N SER A 188 -17.32 16.07 -5.01
CA SER A 188 -16.13 16.56 -4.32
C SER A 188 -14.96 15.57 -4.32
N ASN A 189 -14.96 14.59 -5.22
CA ASN A 189 -13.86 13.64 -5.32
C ASN A 189 -12.57 14.35 -5.79
N LYS A 190 -11.42 13.82 -5.35
CA LYS A 190 -10.11 14.34 -5.74
C LYS A 190 -9.33 13.39 -6.63
N LEU A 191 -9.99 12.35 -7.17
CA LEU A 191 -9.32 11.32 -7.94
C LEU A 191 -8.76 11.93 -9.23
N ARG A 192 -7.48 11.65 -9.49
CA ARG A 192 -6.73 12.19 -10.64
C ARG A 192 -6.02 11.11 -11.43
N HIS A 193 -5.68 9.98 -10.80
CA HIS A 193 -4.91 8.93 -11.45
C HIS A 193 -5.35 7.54 -10.99
N ILE A 194 -5.62 6.67 -11.96
CA ILE A 194 -5.90 5.25 -11.73
C ILE A 194 -4.91 4.45 -12.57
N GLN A 195 -4.23 3.48 -11.95
CA GLN A 195 -3.38 2.53 -12.68
C GLN A 195 -4.00 1.14 -12.63
N PHE A 196 -4.48 0.65 -13.77
CA PHE A 196 -5.11 -0.67 -13.88
C PHE A 196 -4.10 -1.83 -14.05
N PRO A 197 -4.46 -3.05 -13.62
CA PRO A 197 -3.71 -4.25 -13.97
C PRO A 197 -3.63 -4.43 -15.49
N LYS A 198 -2.48 -4.89 -15.99
CA LYS A 198 -2.30 -5.17 -17.43
C LYS A 198 -3.34 -6.17 -17.95
N LYS A 199 -3.61 -7.24 -17.19
CA LYS A 199 -4.66 -8.24 -17.49
C LYS A 199 -6.02 -7.61 -17.82
N TRP A 200 -6.43 -6.60 -17.06
CA TRP A 200 -7.71 -5.92 -17.28
C TRP A 200 -7.67 -5.07 -18.55
N ARG A 201 -6.54 -4.43 -18.84
CA ARG A 201 -6.33 -3.65 -20.06
C ARG A 201 -6.37 -4.53 -21.31
N ASP A 202 -5.69 -5.67 -21.26
CA ASP A 202 -5.63 -6.63 -22.38
C ASP A 202 -7.01 -7.27 -22.64
N SER A 203 -7.80 -7.51 -21.58
CA SER A 203 -9.14 -8.12 -21.68
C SER A 203 -10.22 -7.23 -22.29
N LYS A 204 -10.04 -5.90 -22.24
CA LYS A 204 -10.99 -4.90 -22.77
C LYS A 204 -12.45 -5.13 -22.34
N HIS A 205 -12.67 -5.49 -21.07
CA HIS A 205 -14.02 -5.74 -20.54
C HIS A 205 -14.95 -4.52 -20.69
N GLU A 206 -16.20 -4.76 -21.10
CA GLU A 206 -17.22 -3.71 -21.30
C GLU A 206 -17.50 -2.90 -20.02
N SER A 207 -17.51 -3.56 -18.85
CA SER A 207 -17.69 -2.88 -17.56
C SER A 207 -16.56 -1.88 -17.29
N LEU A 208 -15.32 -2.24 -17.63
CA LEU A 208 -14.18 -1.34 -17.54
C LEU A 208 -14.29 -0.20 -18.57
N SER A 209 -14.75 -0.46 -19.79
CA SER A 209 -14.97 0.59 -20.79
C SER A 209 -16.01 1.62 -20.32
N ARG A 210 -17.11 1.15 -19.72
CA ARG A 210 -18.15 2.01 -19.14
C ARG A 210 -17.62 2.85 -17.98
N PHE A 211 -16.80 2.25 -17.11
CA PHE A 211 -16.12 2.97 -16.06
C PHE A 211 -15.18 4.05 -16.62
N ILE A 212 -14.33 3.70 -17.60
CA ILE A 212 -13.39 4.63 -18.26
C ILE A 212 -14.14 5.82 -18.86
N ALA A 213 -15.24 5.58 -19.56
CA ALA A 213 -16.07 6.66 -20.11
C ALA A 213 -16.59 7.60 -19.01
N SER A 214 -17.08 7.04 -17.90
CA SER A 214 -17.60 7.80 -16.76
C SER A 214 -16.50 8.62 -16.07
N TYR A 215 -15.33 8.00 -15.85
CA TYR A 215 -14.16 8.65 -15.26
C TYR A 215 -13.61 9.77 -16.14
N ASN A 216 -13.49 9.55 -17.45
CA ASN A 216 -13.07 10.57 -18.41
C ASN A 216 -14.06 11.74 -18.46
N ASN A 217 -15.36 11.47 -18.40
CA ASN A 217 -16.36 12.52 -18.31
C ASN A 217 -16.16 13.36 -17.04
N MET A 218 -15.90 12.72 -15.89
CA MET A 218 -15.59 13.42 -14.65
C MET A 218 -14.34 14.30 -14.77
N LEU A 219 -13.25 13.79 -15.37
CA LEU A 219 -12.03 14.57 -15.59
C LEU A 219 -12.27 15.78 -16.52
N ARG A 220 -13.08 15.64 -17.57
CA ARG A 220 -13.42 16.75 -18.48
C ARG A 220 -14.22 17.87 -17.82
N MET A 221 -14.99 17.55 -16.78
CA MET A 221 -15.72 18.55 -16.00
C MET A 221 -14.79 19.42 -15.12
N VAL A 222 -13.56 18.96 -14.89
CA VAL A 222 -12.56 19.70 -14.13
C VAL A 222 -11.60 20.36 -15.12
N THR A 223 -11.49 21.70 -15.07
CA THR A 223 -10.50 22.40 -15.88
C THR A 223 -9.09 22.04 -15.40
N HIS A 224 -8.33 21.41 -16.28
CA HIS A 224 -6.97 21.02 -16.03
C HIS A 224 -6.02 21.86 -16.88
N LYS A 225 -4.92 22.31 -16.27
CA LYS A 225 -3.88 23.07 -16.97
C LYS A 225 -2.59 22.28 -17.01
N CYS A 226 -1.90 22.35 -18.14
CA CYS A 226 -0.54 21.86 -18.27
C CYS A 226 0.38 22.60 -17.29
N CYS A 227 1.19 21.86 -16.53
CA CYS A 227 2.11 22.46 -15.56
C CYS A 227 3.30 23.20 -16.19
N GLN A 228 3.55 23.01 -17.49
CA GLN A 228 4.66 23.65 -18.21
C GLN A 228 4.21 24.91 -18.96
N CYS A 229 3.15 24.82 -19.77
CA CYS A 229 2.71 25.94 -20.63
C CYS A 229 1.41 26.61 -20.18
N ASN A 230 0.75 26.10 -19.13
CA ASN A 230 -0.54 26.59 -18.62
C ASN A 230 -1.72 26.47 -19.62
N ALA A 231 -1.53 25.83 -20.78
CA ALA A 231 -2.60 25.49 -21.72
C ALA A 231 -3.58 24.48 -21.11
N LEU A 232 -4.77 24.37 -21.68
CA LEU A 232 -5.75 23.37 -21.26
C LEU A 232 -5.22 21.97 -21.57
N SER A 233 -5.21 21.10 -20.57
CA SER A 233 -4.84 19.68 -20.73
C SER A 233 -6.09 18.82 -20.68
N SER A 234 -6.11 17.73 -21.43
CA SER A 234 -7.21 16.77 -21.47
C SER A 234 -6.81 15.42 -20.85
N PRO A 235 -6.56 15.34 -19.53
CA PRO A 235 -6.23 14.08 -18.90
C PRO A 235 -7.38 13.10 -19.05
N GLY A 236 -7.03 11.84 -19.24
CA GLY A 236 -8.00 10.77 -19.43
C GLY A 236 -7.34 9.41 -19.39
N ILE A 237 -8.17 8.39 -19.52
CA ILE A 237 -7.76 7.01 -19.74
C ILE A 237 -8.15 6.63 -21.16
N ASP A 238 -7.20 6.09 -21.92
CA ASP A 238 -7.45 5.64 -23.28
C ASP A 238 -8.56 4.58 -23.30
N ALA A 239 -9.63 4.85 -24.03
CA ALA A 239 -10.82 3.98 -24.09
C ALA A 239 -10.73 2.93 -25.21
N GLU A 240 -9.71 3.00 -26.06
CA GLU A 240 -9.57 2.20 -27.28
C GLU A 240 -8.09 1.89 -27.61
N GLY A 241 -7.86 1.10 -28.66
CA GLY A 241 -6.52 0.85 -29.21
C GLY A 241 -5.60 -0.01 -28.36
N GLU A 242 -4.29 0.15 -28.56
CA GLU A 242 -3.23 -0.56 -27.83
C GLU A 242 -2.97 0.03 -26.45
N ARG A 243 -3.31 1.30 -26.25
CA ARG A 243 -3.18 1.99 -24.96
C ARG A 243 -4.41 1.84 -24.06
N TYR A 244 -5.40 1.03 -24.44
CA TYR A 244 -6.62 0.83 -23.66
C TYR A 244 -6.35 0.70 -22.14
N GLY A 245 -7.03 1.52 -21.35
CA GLY A 245 -6.89 1.56 -19.89
C GLY A 245 -5.62 2.22 -19.36
N VAL A 246 -4.81 2.88 -20.19
CA VAL A 246 -3.63 3.66 -19.76
C VAL A 246 -4.06 5.12 -19.50
N GLN A 247 -3.69 5.66 -18.34
CA GLN A 247 -3.90 7.06 -18.01
C GLN A 247 -2.90 7.94 -18.79
N THR A 248 -3.40 8.92 -19.54
CA THR A 248 -2.63 9.90 -20.32
C THR A 248 -2.69 11.30 -19.70
N ALA A 249 -1.77 12.18 -20.11
CA ALA A 249 -1.73 13.60 -19.75
C ALA A 249 -1.72 13.93 -18.24
N THR A 250 -1.42 12.96 -17.37
CA THR A 250 -1.27 13.13 -15.91
C THR A 250 0.00 12.44 -15.43
N CYS A 251 0.86 13.18 -14.72
CA CYS A 251 2.08 12.62 -14.16
C CYS A 251 1.74 11.68 -13.00
N TYR A 252 2.20 10.43 -13.11
CA TYR A 252 2.06 9.42 -12.09
C TYR A 252 2.63 9.83 -10.74
N ARG A 253 3.68 10.69 -10.67
CA ARG A 253 4.32 11.07 -9.39
C ARG A 253 3.73 12.31 -8.73
N CYS A 254 3.58 13.42 -9.45
CA CYS A 254 3.08 14.67 -8.86
C CYS A 254 1.58 14.93 -9.10
N LEU A 255 0.92 14.13 -9.95
CA LEU A 255 -0.47 14.35 -10.40
C LEU A 255 -0.69 15.66 -11.17
N ASN A 256 0.38 16.35 -11.57
CA ASN A 256 0.26 17.47 -12.47
C ASN A 256 -0.06 16.98 -13.88
N ASN A 257 -0.86 17.75 -14.60
CA ASN A 257 -1.19 17.43 -15.98
C ASN A 257 -0.19 18.08 -16.93
N PHE A 258 -0.03 17.48 -18.11
CA PHE A 258 0.81 17.99 -19.19
C PHE A 258 0.00 17.97 -20.51
N CYS A 259 0.48 18.68 -21.53
CA CYS A 259 -0.16 18.66 -22.85
C CYS A 259 -0.20 17.23 -23.39
N ASP A 260 -1.29 16.87 -24.06
CA ASP A 260 -1.32 15.61 -24.81
C ASP A 260 -0.42 15.73 -26.06
N ASP A 261 0.04 14.59 -26.57
CA ASP A 261 1.01 14.50 -27.67
C ASP A 261 0.57 15.21 -28.95
N ASP A 262 -0.75 15.35 -29.13
CA ASP A 262 -1.40 15.96 -30.30
C ASP A 262 -1.48 17.49 -30.23
N ASP A 263 -1.22 18.10 -29.07
CA ASP A 263 -1.27 19.53 -28.88
C ASP A 263 0.14 20.14 -29.07
N PHE A 264 0.41 20.60 -30.30
CA PHE A 264 1.69 21.22 -30.69
C PHE A 264 2.07 22.44 -29.85
N THR A 265 1.19 22.95 -28.99
CA THR A 265 1.41 24.16 -28.18
C THR A 265 2.46 24.01 -27.08
N CYS A 266 2.84 22.79 -26.70
CA CYS A 266 3.90 22.52 -25.72
C CYS A 266 5.29 22.27 -26.36
N ARG A 267 5.42 22.23 -27.69
CA ARG A 267 6.60 21.69 -28.41
C ARG A 267 7.57 22.76 -28.94
N ASP A 268 7.95 23.75 -28.12
CA ASP A 268 9.07 24.62 -28.52
C ASP A 268 10.44 23.91 -28.43
N GLU A 269 10.51 22.73 -27.79
CA GLU A 269 11.66 21.80 -27.85
C GLU A 269 11.21 20.40 -28.29
N VAL A 270 11.36 20.09 -29.57
CA VAL A 270 10.67 19.02 -30.32
C VAL A 270 11.05 17.57 -29.91
N ASP A 271 12.01 17.35 -28.99
CA ASP A 271 12.63 16.02 -28.82
C ASP A 271 12.51 15.35 -27.43
N LYS A 272 11.76 15.90 -26.46
CA LYS A 272 11.82 15.40 -25.06
C LYS A 272 10.54 14.81 -24.48
N PHE A 273 9.51 14.58 -25.29
CA PHE A 273 8.33 13.92 -24.75
C PHE A 273 8.55 12.41 -24.60
N PHE A 274 8.75 11.99 -23.35
CA PHE A 274 8.74 10.58 -23.00
C PHE A 274 7.29 10.14 -22.91
N GLY A 275 6.85 9.39 -23.92
CA GLY A 275 5.59 8.64 -23.83
C GLY A 275 5.55 7.75 -22.57
N PRO A 276 4.43 7.06 -22.32
CA PRO A 276 4.29 6.21 -21.15
C PRO A 276 5.45 5.22 -21.10
N CYS A 277 5.96 4.99 -19.89
CA CYS A 277 7.02 4.03 -19.67
C CYS A 277 6.64 2.70 -20.34
N THR A 278 7.47 2.22 -21.27
CA THR A 278 7.20 0.98 -22.01
C THR A 278 7.05 -0.23 -21.08
N TYR A 279 7.60 -0.15 -19.86
CA TYR A 279 7.53 -1.22 -18.87
C TYR A 279 6.30 -1.15 -17.96
N CYS A 280 6.03 0.00 -17.34
CA CYS A 280 4.94 0.12 -16.36
C CYS A 280 3.70 0.85 -16.88
N ALA A 281 3.73 1.35 -18.11
CA ALA A 281 2.67 2.14 -18.74
C ALA A 281 2.24 3.36 -17.89
N LYS A 282 3.18 3.93 -17.14
CA LYS A 282 2.98 5.15 -16.32
C LYS A 282 3.63 6.34 -17.02
N ASN A 283 2.98 7.49 -16.96
CA ASN A 283 3.52 8.75 -17.48
C ASN A 283 4.20 9.57 -16.39
N PHE A 284 5.32 10.21 -16.68
CA PHE A 284 6.04 11.07 -15.74
C PHE A 284 6.42 12.38 -16.42
N CYS A 285 6.26 13.51 -15.72
CA CYS A 285 6.73 14.80 -16.23
C CYS A 285 8.25 14.91 -16.07
N GLU A 286 8.89 15.73 -16.91
CA GLU A 286 10.35 15.89 -16.97
C GLU A 286 11.00 16.31 -15.64
N SER A 287 10.26 17.05 -14.80
CA SER A 287 10.75 17.42 -13.46
C SER A 287 11.03 16.21 -12.55
N HIS A 288 10.58 15.02 -12.94
CA HIS A 288 10.87 13.77 -12.27
C HIS A 288 11.72 12.91 -13.22
N ASP A 289 13.01 13.19 -13.24
CA ASP A 289 14.00 12.50 -14.07
C ASP A 289 13.92 10.97 -13.90
N TRP A 290 13.64 10.27 -14.99
CA TRP A 290 13.52 8.81 -15.06
C TRP A 290 14.80 8.08 -14.62
N LEU A 291 15.94 8.77 -14.72
CA LEU A 291 17.27 8.25 -14.40
C LEU A 291 17.53 8.14 -12.89
N THR A 292 16.68 8.73 -12.05
CA THR A 292 16.67 8.44 -10.62
C THR A 292 15.44 7.59 -10.29
N PRO A 293 15.57 6.25 -10.19
CA PRO A 293 14.50 5.42 -9.65
C PRO A 293 14.02 6.03 -8.32
N PRO A 294 12.71 6.11 -8.06
CA PRO A 294 12.17 6.73 -6.86
C PRO A 294 12.73 6.13 -5.55
N PHE A 295 13.25 4.90 -5.61
CA PHE A 295 13.94 4.25 -4.49
C PHE A 295 15.31 4.85 -4.13
N HIS A 296 16.05 5.43 -5.07
CA HIS A 296 17.38 5.98 -4.79
C HIS A 296 17.34 7.34 -4.10
N THR A 297 16.29 8.14 -4.32
CA THR A 297 16.15 9.47 -3.70
C THR A 297 15.68 9.37 -2.24
N GLU A 298 14.72 8.49 -1.92
CA GLU A 298 14.29 8.25 -0.51
C GLU A 298 15.40 7.61 0.35
N LEU A 299 16.25 6.75 -0.23
CA LEU A 299 17.38 6.16 0.49
C LEU A 299 18.51 7.18 0.76
N ARG A 300 18.66 8.20 -0.10
CA ARG A 300 19.66 9.25 0.08
C ARG A 300 19.27 10.22 1.20
N GLU A 301 18.00 10.61 1.26
CA GLU A 301 17.47 11.49 2.32
C GLU A 301 17.47 10.81 3.72
N ARG A 302 17.31 9.49 3.81
CA ARG A 302 17.48 8.74 5.07
C ARG A 302 18.94 8.57 5.51
N SER A 303 19.91 8.69 4.59
CA SER A 303 21.33 8.55 4.93
C SER A 303 21.94 9.81 5.56
N GLU A 304 21.29 10.96 5.41
CA GLU A 304 21.83 12.26 5.84
C GLU A 304 21.17 12.80 7.13
N CYS A 305 20.22 12.09 7.73
CA CYS A 305 19.58 12.46 9.00
C CYS A 305 19.92 11.51 10.17
N THR A 306 20.90 11.94 10.97
CA THR A 306 21.20 11.68 12.42
C THR A 306 22.51 10.94 12.77
N PRO A 307 23.31 11.49 13.71
CA PRO A 307 24.49 10.83 14.28
C PRO A 307 24.12 10.04 15.54
N SER A 308 24.19 8.70 15.52
CA SER A 308 24.60 7.86 16.67
C SER A 308 24.67 6.37 16.30
N LYS A 309 25.89 5.89 16.00
CA LYS A 309 26.16 4.52 15.53
C LYS A 309 26.03 3.44 16.62
N GLN A 310 25.78 3.79 17.88
CA GLN A 310 25.66 2.86 19.01
C GLN A 310 24.22 2.61 19.47
N ARG A 311 23.25 3.43 19.06
CA ARG A 311 21.82 3.20 19.36
C ARG A 311 21.17 2.19 18.40
N SER A 312 21.85 1.83 17.30
CA SER A 312 21.28 1.04 16.21
C SER A 312 21.24 -0.46 16.49
N GLU A 313 22.18 -1.06 17.23
CA GLU A 313 22.17 -2.52 17.46
C GLU A 313 21.11 -2.96 18.48
N ALA A 314 20.97 -2.24 19.60
CA ALA A 314 19.91 -2.55 20.57
C ALA A 314 18.52 -2.27 20.01
N THR A 315 18.37 -1.23 19.19
CA THR A 315 17.12 -0.95 18.47
C THR A 315 16.85 -2.01 17.39
N PHE A 316 17.89 -2.51 16.73
CA PHE A 316 17.79 -3.56 15.73
C PHE A 316 17.32 -4.89 16.35
N HIS A 317 17.88 -5.30 17.48
CA HIS A 317 17.40 -6.50 18.18
C HIS A 317 15.95 -6.35 18.61
N LYS A 318 15.56 -5.19 19.19
CA LYS A 318 14.17 -4.92 19.55
C LYS A 318 13.21 -4.93 18.36
N VAL A 319 13.64 -4.44 17.20
CA VAL A 319 12.85 -4.48 15.96
C VAL A 319 12.74 -5.91 15.44
N MET A 320 13.82 -6.68 15.45
CA MET A 320 13.79 -8.10 15.04
C MET A 320 12.96 -8.96 15.98
N ASP A 321 12.99 -8.67 17.29
CA ASP A 321 12.14 -9.34 18.28
C ASP A 321 10.68 -8.94 18.10
N ALA A 322 10.38 -7.67 17.80
CA ALA A 322 9.03 -7.22 17.48
C ALA A 322 8.51 -7.82 16.17
N VAL A 323 9.36 -7.95 15.15
CA VAL A 323 9.03 -8.60 13.87
C VAL A 323 8.81 -10.09 14.07
N TRP A 324 9.68 -10.78 14.81
CA TRP A 324 9.51 -12.19 15.17
C TRP A 324 8.21 -12.41 15.96
N LEU A 325 7.94 -11.53 16.93
CA LEU A 325 6.71 -11.54 17.71
C LEU A 325 5.48 -11.29 16.82
N LEU A 326 5.56 -10.35 15.87
CA LEU A 326 4.49 -10.08 14.90
C LEU A 326 4.22 -11.30 14.01
N THR A 327 5.25 -11.91 13.43
CA THR A 327 5.10 -13.10 12.57
C THR A 327 4.46 -14.24 13.35
N ASN A 328 4.94 -14.50 14.57
CA ASN A 328 4.39 -15.55 15.41
C ASN A 328 2.96 -15.23 15.89
N ILE A 329 2.64 -13.98 16.24
CA ILE A 329 1.28 -13.56 16.59
C ILE A 329 0.32 -13.77 15.41
N LEU A 330 0.75 -13.41 14.19
CA LEU A 330 -0.06 -13.59 12.99
C LEU A 330 -0.26 -15.08 12.68
N ASP A 331 0.80 -15.89 12.75
CA ASP A 331 0.75 -17.32 12.48
C ASP A 331 -0.12 -18.07 13.52
N ALA A 332 0.12 -17.86 14.81
CA ALA A 332 -0.66 -18.55 15.85
C ALA A 332 -2.12 -18.10 15.91
N ARG A 333 -2.42 -16.84 15.53
CA ARG A 333 -3.80 -16.37 15.42
C ARG A 333 -4.51 -16.94 14.20
N ALA A 334 -3.83 -17.13 13.08
CA ALA A 334 -4.37 -17.79 11.90
C ALA A 334 -4.75 -19.26 12.19
N GLU A 335 -4.01 -19.92 13.07
CA GLU A 335 -4.26 -21.31 13.45
C GLU A 335 -5.18 -21.47 14.68
N GLY A 336 -5.59 -20.37 15.33
CA GLY A 336 -6.42 -20.42 16.54
C GLY A 336 -5.67 -20.88 17.82
N HIS A 337 -4.33 -20.88 17.79
CA HIS A 337 -3.44 -21.43 18.82
C HIS A 337 -2.62 -20.34 19.55
N ILE A 338 -3.25 -19.24 19.98
CA ILE A 338 -2.56 -18.12 20.65
C ILE A 338 -1.85 -18.55 21.96
N SER A 339 -2.32 -19.61 22.64
CA SER A 339 -1.72 -20.12 23.88
C SER A 339 -0.30 -20.68 23.72
N ASP A 340 0.08 -21.14 22.52
CA ASP A 340 1.37 -21.83 22.29
C ASP A 340 2.54 -20.86 22.06
N LEU A 341 2.23 -19.58 21.82
CA LEU A 341 3.21 -18.51 21.63
C LEU A 341 4.00 -18.18 22.90
N PHE A 342 3.34 -18.18 24.06
CA PHE A 342 3.95 -17.76 25.31
C PHE A 342 4.84 -18.85 25.93
N TYR A 343 4.54 -20.11 25.67
CA TYR A 343 5.36 -21.23 26.12
C TYR A 343 6.74 -21.26 25.42
N SER A 344 6.79 -20.83 24.16
CA SER A 344 8.05 -20.78 23.39
C SER A 344 8.90 -19.55 23.73
N ALA A 345 8.26 -18.42 24.07
CA ALA A 345 8.96 -17.21 24.51
C ALA A 345 9.59 -17.32 25.91
N GLN A 346 9.04 -18.17 26.81
CA GLN A 346 9.58 -18.40 28.16
C GLN A 346 10.88 -19.24 28.20
N ILE A 347 11.29 -19.86 27.09
CA ILE A 347 12.51 -20.70 27.05
C ILE A 347 13.78 -19.88 26.76
N LEU A 348 13.68 -18.59 26.42
CA LEU A 348 14.83 -17.73 26.19
C LEU A 348 15.10 -16.80 27.41
N ASN A 349 16.12 -17.19 28.17
CA ASN A 349 16.80 -16.52 29.30
C ASN A 349 16.16 -16.54 30.70
N PRO A 350 16.37 -17.63 31.48
CA PRO A 350 16.59 -17.53 32.91
C PRO A 350 18.06 -17.14 33.18
N GLY A 351 18.40 -15.86 33.00
CA GLY A 351 19.68 -15.32 33.48
C GLY A 351 20.45 -14.46 32.48
N VAL A 352 20.10 -13.18 32.42
CA VAL A 352 21.03 -12.03 32.28
C VAL A 352 20.48 -10.90 33.15
#